data_AF-A0A6P0NE48-F1
#
_entry.id   AF-A0A6P0NE48-F1
#
_cell.length_a   1.000
_cell.length_b   1.000
_cell.length_c   1.000
_cell.angle_alpha   90.00
_cell.angle_beta   90.00
_cell.angle_gamma   90.00
#
_symmetry.space_group_name_H-M   'P 1'
#
loop_
_entity.id
_entity.type
_entity.pdbx_description
1 polymer ?
#
loop_
_entity_poly.entity_id
_entity_poly.type
_entity_poly.pdbx_seq_one_letter_code
_entity_poly.pdbx_strand_id
1 'polypeptide(L)' 'PIHIEGFYKYQLSDNISITPGVIWVINPEQSDDNDDAVIGTIRTTFTF' A
#
# COMPACT_ATOMS: atom_id res chain seq x y z
N PRO A 1 14.69 9.73 -1.07
CA PRO A 1 13.76 8.58 -1.03
C PRO A 1 12.68 8.72 -2.12
N ILE A 2 12.77 7.90 -3.16
CA ILE A 2 11.69 7.76 -4.16
C ILE A 2 10.77 6.65 -3.65
N HIS A 3 9.46 6.86 -3.68
CA HIS A 3 8.51 5.78 -3.44
C HIS A 3 7.43 5.75 -4.51
N ILE A 4 6.95 4.55 -4.80
CA ILE A 4 5.85 4.30 -5.71
C ILE A 4 4.71 3.73 -4.88
N GLU A 5 3.55 4.38 -4.95
CA GLU A 5 2.35 3.96 -4.24
C GLU A 5 1.28 3.58 -5.26
N GLY A 6 0.76 2.36 -5.10
CA GLY A 6 -0.37 1.85 -5.87
C GLY A 6 -1.50 1.50 -4.92
N PHE A 7 -2.71 2.00 -5.19
CA PHE A 7 -3.90 1.65 -4.42
C PHE A 7 -5.04 1.31 -5.38
N TYR A 8 -5.83 0.29 -5.04
CA TYR A 8 -7.02 -0.06 -5.79
C TYR A 8 -8.19 -0.20 -4.83
N LYS A 9 -9.24 0.60 -5.00
CA LYS A 9 -10.47 0.47 -4.22
C LYS A 9 -11.42 -0.48 -4.92
N TYR A 10 -11.72 -1.61 -4.29
CA TYR A 10 -12.71 -2.56 -4.75
C TYR A 10 -13.93 -2.55 -3.81
N GLN A 11 -15.09 -2.21 -4.35
CA GLN A 11 -16.35 -2.29 -3.62
C GLN A 11 -16.90 -3.71 -3.74
N LEU A 12 -16.96 -4.45 -2.64
CA LEU A 12 -17.55 -5.80 -2.63
C LEU A 12 -19.08 -5.75 -2.60
N SER A 13 -19.61 -4.87 -1.74
CA SER A 13 -21.05 -4.63 -1.54
C SER A 13 -21.25 -3.21 -1.03
N ASP A 14 -22.48 -2.68 -0.99
CA ASP A 14 -22.75 -1.30 -0.51
C ASP A 14 -22.23 -1.03 0.91
N ASN A 15 -22.10 -2.08 1.73
CA ASN A 15 -21.63 -2.02 3.11
C ASN A 15 -20.17 -2.44 3.32
N ILE A 16 -19.49 -2.93 2.29
CA ILE A 16 -18.13 -3.49 2.41
C ILE A 16 -17.27 -3.02 1.25
N SER A 17 -16.20 -2.29 1.58
CA SER A 17 -15.16 -1.95 0.62
C SER A 17 -13.80 -2.44 1.07
N ILE A 18 -12.98 -2.87 0.11
CA ILE A 18 -11.62 -3.32 0.33
C ILE A 18 -10.70 -2.44 -0.52
N THR A 19 -9.64 -1.93 0.10
CA THR A 19 -8.63 -1.11 -0.56
C THR A 19 -7.26 -1.74 -0.31
N PRO A 20 -6.79 -2.66 -1.17
CA PRO A 20 -5.37 -3.01 -1.22
C PRO A 20 -4.54 -1.80 -1.60
N GLY A 21 -3.38 -1.69 -0.96
CA GLY A 21 -2.34 -0.71 -1.28
C GLY A 21 -0.98 -1.37 -1.24
N VAL A 22 -0.12 -1.02 -2.18
CA VAL A 22 1.29 -1.44 -2.21
C VAL A 22 2.13 -0.19 -2.23
N ILE A 23 3.08 -0.12 -1.30
CA ILE A 23 4.03 0.97 -1.19
C ILE A 23 5.41 0.36 -1.42
N TRP A 24 6.09 0.82 -2.46
CA TRP A 24 7.47 0.45 -2.73
C TRP A 24 8.35 1.65 -2.43
N VAL A 25 9.22 1.51 -1.44
CA VAL A 25 10.18 2.54 -1.03
C VAL A 25 11.56 2.16 -1.55
N ILE A 26 12.08 2.98 -2.46
CA ILE A 26 13.40 2.80 -3.08
C ILE A 26 14.40 3.64 -2.30
N ASN A 27 15.43 2.98 -1.78
CA ASN A 27 16.50 3.56 -0.98
C ASN A 27 15.98 4.48 0.17
N PRO A 28 15.31 3.89 1.18
CA PRO A 28 14.68 4.66 2.26
C PRO A 28 15.65 5.53 3.07
N GLU A 29 16.95 5.18 3.10
CA GLU A 29 17.93 5.73 4.04
C GLU A 29 19.20 6.34 3.39
N GLN A 30 19.30 6.41 2.06
CA GLN A 30 20.49 6.96 1.35
C GLN A 30 21.81 6.28 1.77
N SER A 31 21.78 4.97 2.01
CA SER A 31 22.96 4.12 2.21
C SER A 31 22.96 3.05 1.13
N ASP A 32 24.12 2.77 0.52
CA ASP A 32 24.28 1.77 -0.55
C ASP A 32 24.00 0.32 -0.10
N ASP A 33 23.68 0.13 1.18
CA ASP A 33 23.43 -1.17 1.83
C ASP A 33 21.95 -1.41 2.21
N ASN A 34 21.06 -0.46 1.89
CA ASN A 34 19.64 -0.58 2.22
C ASN A 34 18.83 -1.08 1.02
N ASP A 35 18.51 -2.38 1.09
CA ASP A 35 17.63 -3.05 0.14
C ASP A 35 16.27 -2.33 0.01
N ASP A 36 15.73 -2.34 -1.20
CA ASP A 36 14.41 -1.82 -1.52
C ASP A 36 13.33 -2.45 -0.62
N ALA A 37 12.45 -1.63 -0.05
CA ALA A 37 11.38 -2.10 0.83
C ALA A 37 10.03 -2.11 0.12
N VAL A 38 9.35 -3.26 0.14
CA VAL A 38 7.98 -3.39 -0.38
C VAL A 38 7.01 -3.65 0.77
N ILE A 39 6.02 -2.78 0.92
CA ILE A 39 5.01 -2.83 1.97
C ILE A 39 3.64 -3.11 1.32
N GLY A 40 3.03 -4.23 1.68
CA GLY A 40 1.65 -4.57 1.32
C GLY A 40 0.67 -4.15 2.42
N THR A 41 -0.40 -3.47 2.04
CA THR A 41 -1.48 -3.03 2.95
C THR A 41 -2.82 -3.47 2.41
N ILE A 42 -3.75 -3.83 3.30
CA ILE A 42 -5.14 -4.12 2.96
C ILE A 42 -6.01 -3.39 3.97
N ARG A 43 -6.86 -2.48 3.48
CA ARG A 43 -7.84 -1.75 4.29
C ARG A 43 -9.25 -2.22 3.96
N THR A 44 -9.93 -2.80 4.93
CA THR A 44 -11.34 -3.20 4.80
C THR A 44 -12.21 -2.22 5.58
N THR A 45 -13.21 -1.64 4.93
CA THR A 45 -14.16 -0.70 5.53
C THR A 45 -15.55 -1.33 5.53
N PHE A 46 -16.16 -1.38 6.72
CA PHE A 46 -17.51 -1.87 6.96
C PHE A 46 -18.41 -0.70 7.38
N THR A 47 -19.55 -0.53 6.72
CA THR A 47 -20.57 0.47 7.06
C THR A 47 -21.83 -0.24 7.55
N PHE A 48 -22.23 0.06 8.79
CA PHE A 48 -23.40 -0.50 9.49
C PHE A 48 -24.53 0.51 9.58
#